data_AF-A0A853F783-F1
#
_entry.id   AF-A0A853F783-F1
#
_cell.length_a   1.000
_cell.length_b   1.000
_cell.length_c   1.000
_cell.angle_alpha   90.00
_cell.angle_beta   90.00
_cell.angle_gamma   90.00
#
_symmetry.space_group_name_H-M   'P 1'
#
loop_
_entity.id
_entity.type
_entity.pdbx_description
1 polymer ?
#
loop_
_entity_poly.entity_id
_entity_poly.type
_entity_poly.pdbx_seq_one_letter_code
_entity_poly.pdbx_strand_id
1 'polypeptide(L)'
;MLIEMITPKVKEIEERFSQGKGLSQDDINTLLLKSQYNHINHLDLKLNEVTDSVIALENKFDGKFSKLEGKFTALEGKFTLLAEQVEHSIQKSLNKNMVLLIIVMGGFVTLSKIIDKF
;
A
#
# COMPACT_ATOMS: atom_id res chain seq x y z
N MET A 1 -4.39 -11.77 -38.82
CA MET A 1 -5.38 -12.26 -39.81
C MET A 1 -5.85 -11.20 -40.80
N LEU A 2 -6.70 -10.22 -40.45
CA LEU A 2 -7.20 -9.23 -41.44
C LEU A 2 -6.09 -8.36 -42.05
N ILE A 3 -5.11 -7.93 -41.25
CA ILE A 3 -4.00 -7.12 -41.76
C ILE A 3 -3.07 -7.90 -42.69
N GLU A 4 -2.81 -9.16 -42.36
CA GLU A 4 -2.01 -10.07 -43.21
C GLU A 4 -2.71 -10.35 -44.54
N MET A 5 -4.05 -10.43 -44.54
CA MET A 5 -4.84 -10.64 -45.76
C MET A 5 -4.85 -9.40 -46.68
N ILE A 6 -4.78 -8.18 -46.15
CA ILE A 6 -4.73 -6.95 -46.98
C ILE A 6 -3.30 -6.51 -47.31
N THR A 7 -2.29 -7.01 -46.61
CA THR A 7 -0.85 -6.71 -46.83
C THR A 7 -0.41 -6.88 -48.29
N PRO A 8 -0.72 -7.98 -49.00
CA PRO A 8 -0.33 -8.12 -50.41
C PRO A 8 -0.98 -7.05 -51.30
N LYS A 9 -2.26 -6.70 -51.07
CA LYS A 9 -2.93 -5.62 -51.79
C LYS A 9 -2.31 -4.25 -51.49
N VAL A 10 -1.94 -3.99 -50.23
CA VAL A 10 -1.26 -2.74 -49.85
C VAL A 10 0.09 -2.61 -50.58
N LYS A 11 0.84 -3.70 -50.70
CA LYS A 11 2.12 -3.72 -51.42
C LYS A 11 1.94 -3.44 -52.92
N GLU A 12 0.93 -4.05 -53.54
CA GLU A 12 0.58 -3.79 -54.94
C GLU A 12 0.17 -2.33 -55.17
N ILE A 13 -0.56 -1.74 -54.23
CA ILE A 13 -0.93 -0.31 -54.24
C ILE A 13 0.33 0.57 -54.14
N GLU A 14 1.25 0.27 -53.23
CA GLU A 14 2.52 1.00 -53.06
C GLU A 14 3.39 0.94 -54.32
N GLU A 15 3.47 -0.22 -54.98
CA GLU A 15 4.20 -0.40 -56.24
C GLU A 15 3.55 0.38 -57.39
N ARG A 16 2.22 0.30 -57.54
CA ARG A 16 1.46 1.07 -58.54
C ARG A 16 1.60 2.57 -58.33
N PHE A 17 1.52 3.02 -57.08
CA PHE A 17 1.66 4.43 -56.72
C PHE A 17 3.09 4.94 -57.00
N SER A 18 4.12 4.13 -56.72
CA SER A 18 5.52 4.44 -57.03
C SER A 18 5.80 4.58 -58.53
N GLN A 19 4.99 3.96 -59.38
CA GLN A 19 5.01 4.11 -60.84
C GLN A 19 4.26 5.35 -61.34
N GLY A 20 3.77 6.22 -60.44
CA GLY A 20 3.01 7.42 -60.78
C GLY A 20 1.55 7.16 -61.19
N LYS A 21 1.03 5.94 -60.99
CA LYS A 21 -0.39 5.64 -61.21
C LYS A 21 -1.22 6.16 -60.04
N GLY A 22 -2.35 6.79 -60.34
CA GLY A 22 -3.29 7.26 -59.32
C GLY A 22 -3.91 6.11 -58.51
N LEU A 23 -4.39 6.46 -57.31
CA LEU A 23 -5.11 5.53 -56.43
C LEU A 23 -6.58 5.43 -56.86
N SER A 24 -7.09 4.20 -56.96
CA SER A 24 -8.53 3.96 -57.10
C SER A 24 -9.24 4.10 -55.76
N GLN A 25 -10.57 4.18 -55.77
CA GLN A 25 -11.38 4.22 -54.55
C GLN A 25 -11.17 2.98 -53.66
N ASP A 26 -11.00 1.80 -54.27
CA ASP A 26 -10.72 0.55 -53.53
C ASP A 26 -9.32 0.56 -52.90
N ASP A 27 -8.34 1.19 -53.57
CA ASP A 27 -7.00 1.36 -53.04
C ASP A 27 -7.04 2.28 -51.80
N ILE A 28 -7.80 3.39 -51.88
CA ILE A 28 -8.03 4.31 -50.76
C ILE A 28 -8.71 3.60 -49.58
N ASN A 29 -9.78 2.85 -49.84
CA ASN A 29 -10.48 2.10 -48.80
C ASN A 29 -9.56 1.08 -48.11
N THR A 30 -8.71 0.38 -48.87
CA THR A 30 -7.75 -0.58 -48.34
C THR A 30 -6.71 0.10 -47.44
N LEU A 31 -6.18 1.25 -47.85
CA LEU A 31 -5.24 2.03 -47.06
C LEU A 31 -5.88 2.62 -45.80
N LEU A 32 -7.13 3.07 -45.88
CA LEU A 32 -7.90 3.53 -44.72
C LEU A 32 -8.10 2.40 -43.70
N LEU A 33 -8.47 1.20 -44.15
CA LEU A 33 -8.60 0.03 -43.28
C LEU A 33 -7.28 -0.31 -42.58
N LYS A 34 -6.15 -0.28 -43.30
CA LYS A 34 -4.82 -0.46 -42.70
C LYS A 34 -4.54 0.61 -41.64
N SER A 35 -4.80 1.88 -41.96
CA SER A 35 -4.58 3.01 -41.05
C SER A 35 -5.41 2.87 -39.77
N GLN A 36 -6.71 2.58 -39.90
CA GLN A 36 -7.62 2.38 -38.78
C GLN A 36 -7.21 1.21 -37.91
N TYR A 37 -6.83 0.08 -38.52
CA TYR A 37 -6.33 -1.07 -37.78
C TYR A 37 -5.06 -0.73 -37.00
N ASN A 38 -4.09 -0.06 -37.63
CA ASN A 38 -2.86 0.35 -36.95
C ASN A 38 -3.15 1.28 -35.77
N HIS A 39 -4.09 2.22 -35.94
CA HIS A 39 -4.53 3.10 -34.86
C HIS A 39 -5.18 2.32 -33.71
N ILE A 40 -6.09 1.38 -34.01
CA ILE A 40 -6.72 0.50 -33.01
C ILE A 40 -5.67 -0.34 -32.28
N ASN A 41 -4.70 -0.90 -33.01
CA ASN A 41 -3.62 -1.68 -32.41
C ASN A 41 -2.76 -0.82 -31.47
N HIS A 42 -2.48 0.43 -31.83
CA HIS A 42 -1.78 1.35 -30.94
C HIS A 42 -2.59 1.68 -29.68
N LEU A 43 -3.90 1.89 -29.82
CA LEU A 43 -4.80 2.12 -28.68
C LEU A 43 -4.86 0.90 -27.75
N ASP A 44 -4.89 -0.31 -28.30
CA ASP A 44 -4.87 -1.55 -27.51
C ASP A 44 -3.58 -1.71 -26.70
N LEU A 45 -2.42 -1.41 -27.32
CA LEU A 45 -1.14 -1.36 -26.61
C LEU A 45 -1.16 -0.32 -25.47
N LYS A 46 -1.71 0.87 -25.73
CA LYS A 46 -1.86 1.91 -24.70
C LYS A 46 -2.80 1.49 -23.58
N LEU A 47 -3.86 0.75 -23.90
CA LEU A 47 -4.76 0.19 -22.90
C LEU A 47 -4.05 -0.84 -22.02
N ASN A 48 -3.24 -1.72 -22.60
CA ASN A 48 -2.42 -2.68 -21.85
C ASN A 48 -1.41 -1.96 -20.94
N GLU A 49 -0.72 -0.91 -21.43
CA GLU A 49 0.17 -0.08 -20.60
C GLU A 49 -0.57 0.57 -19.40
N VAL A 50 -1.81 1.04 -19.62
CA VAL A 50 -2.64 1.61 -18.54
C VAL A 50 -3.06 0.53 -17.55
N THR A 51 -3.50 -0.65 -18.02
CA THR A 51 -3.85 -1.78 -17.15
C THR A 51 -2.66 -2.18 -16.27
N ASP A 52 -1.47 -2.31 -16.85
CA ASP A 52 -0.24 -2.62 -16.11
C ASP A 52 0.09 -1.52 -15.08
N SER A 53 -0.09 -0.26 -15.45
CA SER A 53 0.12 0.88 -14.55
C SER A 53 -0.87 0.88 -13.38
N VAL A 54 -2.13 0.51 -13.62
CA VAL A 54 -3.16 0.39 -12.58
C VAL A 54 -2.82 -0.75 -11.63
N ILE A 55 -2.47 -1.94 -12.15
CA ILE A 55 -2.04 -3.08 -11.34
C ILE A 55 -0.82 -2.71 -10.48
N ALA A 56 0.17 -2.02 -11.05
CA ALA A 56 1.33 -1.54 -10.30
C ALA A 56 0.95 -0.53 -9.20
N LEU A 57 -0.03 0.33 -9.47
CA LEU A 57 -0.53 1.30 -8.51
C LEU A 57 -1.28 0.63 -7.36
N GLU A 58 -2.15 -0.34 -7.65
CA GLU A 58 -2.88 -1.15 -6.65
C GLU A 58 -1.89 -1.86 -5.73
N ASN A 59 -0.93 -2.59 -6.29
CA ASN A 59 0.12 -3.27 -5.52
C ASN A 59 0.91 -2.30 -4.61
N LYS A 60 1.18 -1.08 -5.10
CA LYS A 60 1.85 -0.04 -4.31
C LYS A 60 0.99 0.46 -3.16
N PHE A 61 -0.32 0.57 -3.36
CA PHE A 61 -1.26 0.94 -2.30
C PHE A 61 -1.34 -0.17 -1.25
N ASP A 62 -1.51 -1.43 -1.65
CA ASP A 62 -1.56 -2.57 -0.73
C ASP A 62 -0.28 -2.67 0.11
N GLY A 63 0.89 -2.54 -0.51
CA GLY A 63 2.16 -2.54 0.21
C GLY A 63 2.28 -1.38 1.21
N LYS A 64 1.74 -0.20 0.89
CA LYS A 64 1.69 0.93 1.83
C LYS A 64 0.72 0.69 2.98
N PHE A 65 -0.45 0.13 2.72
CA PHE A 65 -1.44 -0.21 3.73
C PHE A 65 -0.92 -1.27 4.69
N SER A 66 -0.36 -2.37 4.18
CA SER A 66 0.24 -3.41 5.02
C SER A 66 1.36 -2.86 5.91
N LYS A 67 2.21 -1.96 5.38
CA LYS A 67 3.23 -1.28 6.19
C LYS A 67 2.64 -0.37 7.26
N LEU A 68 1.51 0.28 6.98
CA LEU A 68 0.82 1.14 7.93
C LEU A 68 0.16 0.31 9.04
N GLU A 69 -0.51 -0.78 8.70
CA GLU A 69 -1.08 -1.74 9.65
C GLU A 69 0.00 -2.28 10.59
N GLY A 70 1.13 -2.73 10.05
CA GLY A 70 2.25 -3.21 10.88
C GLY A 70 2.79 -2.14 11.85
N LYS A 71 2.85 -0.87 11.43
CA LYS A 71 3.20 0.25 12.33
C LYS A 71 2.16 0.48 13.42
N PHE A 72 0.87 0.33 13.09
CA PHE A 72 -0.21 0.49 14.03
C PHE A 72 -0.20 -0.62 15.09
N THR A 73 -0.09 -1.88 14.68
CA THR A 73 0.07 -3.02 15.61
C THR A 73 1.29 -2.85 16.52
N ALA A 74 2.43 -2.40 15.97
CA ALA A 74 3.61 -2.12 16.79
C ALA A 74 3.39 -0.98 17.79
N LEU A 75 2.59 0.03 17.43
CA LEU A 75 2.25 1.14 18.32
C LEU A 75 1.29 0.68 19.43
N GLU A 76 0.28 -0.12 19.10
CA GLU A 76 -0.63 -0.72 20.08
C GLU A 76 0.13 -1.54 21.11
N GLY A 77 1.07 -2.39 20.68
CA GLY A 77 1.93 -3.15 21.59
C GLY A 77 2.76 -2.26 22.52
N LYS A 78 3.30 -1.15 22.02
CA LYS A 78 3.99 -0.17 22.87
C LYS A 78 3.05 0.49 23.88
N PHE A 79 1.81 0.76 23.50
CA PHE A 79 0.82 1.34 24.40
C PHE A 79 0.40 0.37 25.51
N THR A 80 0.22 -0.92 25.18
CA THR A 80 -0.02 -1.97 26.18
C THR A 80 1.12 -2.07 27.18
N LEU A 81 2.38 -2.10 26.70
CA LEU A 81 3.56 -2.12 27.58
C LEU A 81 3.65 -0.88 28.45
N LEU A 82 3.36 0.30 27.89
CA LEU A 82 3.33 1.55 28.65
C LEU A 82 2.27 1.51 29.76
N ALA A 83 1.07 1.01 29.46
CA ALA A 83 0.00 0.87 30.43
C ALA A 83 0.41 -0.05 31.59
N GLU A 84 1.01 -1.20 31.28
CA GLU A 84 1.54 -2.15 32.27
C GLU A 84 2.65 -1.53 33.13
N GLN A 85 3.58 -0.79 32.51
CA GLN A 85 4.65 -0.10 33.24
C GLN A 85 4.11 0.99 34.18
N VAL A 86 3.09 1.73 33.75
CA VAL A 86 2.41 2.73 34.59
C VAL A 86 1.73 2.04 35.77
N GLU A 87 0.99 0.95 35.54
CA GLU A 87 0.34 0.17 36.60
C GLU A 87 1.37 -0.36 37.61
N HIS A 88 2.45 -0.98 37.14
CA HIS A 88 3.53 -1.45 38.00
C HIS A 88 4.21 -0.33 38.80
N SER A 89 4.42 0.84 38.20
CA SER A 89 5.00 2.00 38.89
C SER A 89 4.09 2.52 40.01
N ILE A 90 2.78 2.58 39.75
CA ILE A 90 1.77 2.96 40.74
C ILE A 90 1.75 1.93 41.88
N GLN A 91 1.64 0.63 41.56
CA GLN A 91 1.65 -0.44 42.56
C GLN A 91 2.92 -0.42 43.41
N LYS A 92 4.10 -0.26 42.79
CA LYS A 92 5.38 -0.19 43.49
C LYS A 92 5.44 0.99 44.46
N SER A 93 4.95 2.15 44.03
CA SER A 93 4.90 3.36 44.85
C SER A 93 3.91 3.22 46.03
N LEU A 94 2.73 2.64 45.78
CA LEU A 94 1.74 2.35 46.82
C LEU A 94 2.28 1.35 47.86
N ASN A 95 2.87 0.24 47.41
CA ASN A 95 3.43 -0.78 48.31
C ASN A 95 4.56 -0.21 49.18
N LYS A 96 5.43 0.63 48.63
CA LYS A 96 6.48 1.30 49.41
C LYS A 96 5.90 2.19 50.51
N ASN A 97 4.85 2.95 50.20
CA ASN A 97 4.18 3.81 51.18
C ASN A 97 3.45 3.01 52.25
N MET A 98 2.80 1.90 51.88
CA MET A 98 2.16 0.99 52.85
C MET A 98 3.16 0.41 53.85
N VAL A 99 4.32 -0.07 53.38
CA VAL A 99 5.36 -0.62 54.26
C VAL A 99 5.85 0.44 55.25
N LEU A 100 6.05 1.68 54.79
CA LEU A 100 6.46 2.77 55.67
C LEU A 100 5.42 3.05 56.77
N LEU A 101 4.13 3.08 56.42
CA LEU A 101 3.05 3.26 57.40
C LEU A 101 3.02 2.12 58.42
N ILE A 102 3.18 0.86 57.99
CA ILE A 102 3.23 -0.30 58.89
C ILE A 102 4.41 -0.16 59.88
N ILE A 103 5.58 0.27 59.40
CA ILE A 103 6.76 0.49 60.25
C ILE A 103 6.49 1.59 61.29
N VAL A 104 5.91 2.72 60.87
CA VAL A 104 5.59 3.84 61.78
C VAL A 104 4.57 3.43 62.82
N MET A 105 3.50 2.74 62.43
CA MET A 105 2.48 2.23 63.36
C MET A 105 3.07 1.21 64.34
N GLY A 106 3.92 0.30 63.88
CA GLY A 106 4.61 -0.67 64.75
C GLY A 106 5.56 0.01 65.75
N GLY A 107 6.31 1.02 65.30
CA GLY A 107 7.14 1.86 66.15
C GLY A 107 6.32 2.59 67.21
N PHE A 108 5.17 3.16 66.83
CA PHE A 108 4.28 3.84 67.77
C PHE A 108 3.73 2.90 68.84
N VAL A 109 3.24 1.71 68.46
CA VAL A 109 2.71 0.72 69.40
C VAL A 109 3.79 0.22 70.37
N THR A 110 5.01 -0.02 69.88
CA THR A 110 6.12 -0.47 70.73
C THR A 110 6.55 0.60 71.72
N LEU A 111 6.67 1.86 71.29
CA LEU A 111 6.96 2.99 72.17
C LEU A 111 5.85 3.22 73.21
N SER A 112 4.59 3.16 72.80
CA SER A 112 3.44 3.30 73.70
C SER A 112 3.47 2.25 74.81
N LYS A 113 3.76 0.98 74.48
CA LYS A 113 3.89 -0.10 75.49
C LYS A 113 5.07 0.08 76.44
N ILE A 114 6.17 0.68 75.99
CA ILE A 114 7.32 0.95 76.84
C ILE A 114 6.95 2.04 77.85
N ILE A 115 6.32 3.12 77.40
CA ILE A 115 5.88 4.23 78.26
C ILE A 115 4.87 3.73 79.30
N ASP A 116 3.93 2.88 78.93
CA ASP A 116 2.91 2.33 79.83
C ASP A 116 3.48 1.38 80.91
N LYS A 117 4.73 0.90 80.73
CA LYS A 117 5.42 0.01 81.66
C LYS A 117 6.36 0.74 82.62
N PHE A 118 6.66 2.02 82.36
CA PHE A 118 7.46 2.91 83.22
C PHE A 118 6.54 3.68 84.17
#